data_AF-A0A7S4N368-F1
#
_entry.id   AF-A0A7S4N368-F1
#
_cell.length_a   1.000
_cell.length_b   1.000
_cell.length_c   1.000
_cell.angle_alpha   90.00
_cell.angle_beta   90.00
_cell.angle_gamma   90.00
#
_symmetry.space_group_name_H-M   'P 1'
#
loop_
_entity.id
_entity.type
_entity.pdbx_description
1 polymer ?
#
loop_
_entity_poly.entity_id
_entity_poly.type
_entity_poly.pdbx_seq_one_letter_code
_entity_poly.pdbx_strand_id
1 'polypeptide(L)'
;GLRILRLCGTGMSGEVCLEKLPTSLCDLDISDNELEGRVNFSEITQTLETLIMSGNQLEGKVDLTNLPPHLGLLDISDNDFSGSVDLTKLGPENCCLILSSNSFRGPVDLTKLPLTMENLELKHNEFSGHVNLSQLPSRLVELDLGFNDFSGKVHLENIPPRVEILDLSYNRFTGVCRIGELPEGIDALRLEGNRFERYEVTHPESAPEDMTELNVDIWKGLTVQDRQTGGVSFVKKRETCNILENLRRLRESNLQTLSFS
;
A
#
# COMPACT_ATOMS: atom_id res chain seq x y z
N GLY A 1 -5.09 30.50 -20.08
CA GLY A 1 -5.67 29.40 -20.88
C GLY A 1 -6.52 28.53 -20.00
N LEU A 2 -7.03 27.41 -20.52
CA LEU A 2 -7.71 26.39 -19.73
C LEU A 2 -6.76 25.89 -18.63
N ARG A 3 -7.22 25.87 -17.37
CA ARG A 3 -6.44 25.45 -16.20
C ARG A 3 -6.91 24.13 -15.60
N ILE A 4 -8.20 23.86 -15.69
CA ILE A 4 -8.84 22.68 -15.10
C ILE A 4 -9.62 22.00 -16.22
N LEU A 5 -9.41 20.71 -16.39
CA LEU A 5 -10.16 19.87 -17.32
C LEU A 5 -10.55 18.60 -16.59
N ARG A 6 -11.86 18.43 -16.35
CA ARG A 6 -12.42 17.23 -15.71
C ARG A 6 -13.46 16.61 -16.62
N LEU A 7 -13.20 15.39 -17.04
CA LEU A 7 -13.99 14.58 -17.97
C LEU A 7 -14.21 13.16 -17.40
N CYS A 8 -14.21 13.04 -16.08
CA CYS A 8 -14.47 11.78 -15.36
C CYS A 8 -15.83 11.19 -15.75
N GLY A 9 -15.90 9.88 -16.00
CA GLY A 9 -17.18 9.18 -16.17
C GLY A 9 -17.92 9.53 -17.46
N THR A 10 -17.24 9.98 -18.50
CA THR A 10 -17.89 10.49 -19.73
C THR A 10 -17.97 9.47 -20.88
N GLY A 11 -17.38 8.29 -20.71
CA GLY A 11 -17.32 7.25 -21.75
C GLY A 11 -16.40 7.62 -22.91
N MET A 12 -15.41 8.49 -22.67
CA MET A 12 -14.37 8.78 -23.66
C MET A 12 -13.56 7.53 -23.96
N SER A 13 -13.18 7.34 -25.21
CA SER A 13 -12.38 6.19 -25.64
C SER A 13 -11.22 6.61 -26.54
N GLY A 14 -10.29 5.69 -26.75
CA GLY A 14 -9.09 5.90 -27.57
C GLY A 14 -7.88 6.36 -26.77
N GLU A 15 -6.82 6.74 -27.49
CA GLU A 15 -5.52 7.03 -26.90
C GLU A 15 -5.40 8.44 -26.28
N VAL A 16 -4.59 8.55 -25.22
CA VAL A 16 -4.28 9.81 -24.55
C VAL A 16 -3.07 10.50 -25.19
N CYS A 17 -3.29 11.64 -25.84
CA CYS A 17 -2.21 12.49 -26.37
C CYS A 17 -1.88 13.65 -25.41
N LEU A 18 -0.96 13.44 -24.47
CA LEU A 18 -0.58 14.46 -23.48
C LEU A 18 0.03 15.73 -24.12
N GLU A 19 0.77 15.61 -25.23
CA GLU A 19 1.35 16.76 -25.95
C GLU A 19 0.32 17.79 -26.44
N LYS A 20 -0.94 17.38 -26.64
CA LYS A 20 -2.02 18.24 -27.14
C LYS A 20 -2.73 19.01 -26.03
N LEU A 21 -2.43 18.71 -24.78
CA LEU A 21 -3.04 19.38 -23.64
C LEU A 21 -2.60 20.85 -23.58
N PRO A 22 -3.48 21.77 -23.14
CA PRO A 22 -3.11 23.18 -22.97
C PRO A 22 -1.93 23.33 -22.00
N THR A 23 -0.93 24.13 -22.36
CA THR A 23 0.27 24.33 -21.53
C THR A 23 0.02 25.08 -20.22
N SER A 24 -1.20 25.60 -20.01
CA SER A 24 -1.63 26.25 -18.76
C SER A 24 -2.44 25.31 -17.85
N LEU A 25 -2.62 24.05 -18.23
CA LEU A 25 -3.43 23.09 -17.50
C LEU A 25 -2.71 22.64 -16.23
N CYS A 26 -3.34 22.84 -15.07
CA CYS A 26 -2.81 22.47 -13.76
C CYS A 26 -3.57 21.32 -13.10
N ASP A 27 -4.79 21.03 -13.54
CA ASP A 27 -5.66 19.97 -13.00
C ASP A 27 -6.29 19.22 -14.18
N LEU A 28 -5.94 17.94 -14.29
CA LEU A 28 -6.50 17.02 -15.28
C LEU A 28 -7.10 15.81 -14.57
N ASP A 29 -8.39 15.60 -14.82
CA ASP A 29 -9.11 14.40 -14.42
C ASP A 29 -9.82 13.81 -15.63
N ILE A 30 -9.37 12.63 -16.05
CA ILE A 30 -9.93 11.83 -17.14
C ILE A 30 -10.25 10.41 -16.67
N SER A 31 -10.46 10.25 -15.35
CA SER A 31 -10.76 8.96 -14.73
C SER A 31 -12.09 8.34 -15.20
N ASP A 32 -12.29 7.06 -14.92
CA ASP A 32 -13.54 6.34 -15.17
C ASP A 32 -14.04 6.48 -16.62
N ASN A 33 -13.17 6.16 -17.59
CA ASN A 33 -13.48 6.21 -19.01
C ASN A 33 -13.07 4.89 -19.69
N GLU A 34 -13.15 4.85 -21.02
CA GLU A 34 -12.73 3.73 -21.86
C GLU A 34 -11.42 4.08 -22.61
N LEU A 35 -10.56 4.92 -22.00
CA LEU A 35 -9.29 5.32 -22.62
C LEU A 35 -8.34 4.14 -22.63
N GLU A 36 -7.60 3.99 -23.72
CA GLU A 36 -6.76 2.82 -23.97
C GLU A 36 -5.39 3.20 -24.52
N GLY A 37 -4.51 2.21 -24.63
CA GLY A 37 -3.19 2.38 -25.23
C GLY A 37 -2.18 3.02 -24.28
N ARG A 38 -1.05 3.44 -24.84
CA ARG A 38 0.11 3.86 -24.05
C ARG A 38 0.12 5.35 -23.78
N VAL A 39 0.49 5.73 -22.56
CA VAL A 39 0.67 7.14 -22.18
C VAL A 39 2.14 7.53 -22.24
N ASN A 40 2.46 8.57 -23.01
CA ASN A 40 3.80 9.15 -23.03
C ASN A 40 3.95 10.26 -21.97
N PHE A 41 4.39 9.90 -20.77
CA PHE A 41 4.59 10.85 -19.67
C PHE A 41 5.67 11.92 -19.95
N SER A 42 6.56 11.75 -20.93
CA SER A 42 7.56 12.77 -21.26
C SER A 42 6.98 14.03 -21.90
N GLU A 43 5.75 13.94 -22.41
CA GLU A 43 5.05 15.02 -23.11
C GLU A 43 4.05 15.76 -22.21
N ILE A 44 4.02 15.41 -20.92
CA ILE A 44 3.12 16.01 -19.95
C ILE A 44 3.43 17.51 -19.76
N THR A 45 2.39 18.33 -19.65
CA THR A 45 2.60 19.75 -19.38
C THR A 45 3.18 19.96 -17.99
N GLN A 46 4.23 20.78 -17.91
CA GLN A 46 5.00 21.01 -16.70
C GLN A 46 4.30 21.92 -15.67
N THR A 47 3.05 22.32 -15.94
CA THR A 47 2.22 23.10 -15.01
C THR A 47 1.20 22.24 -14.24
N LEU A 48 1.12 20.93 -14.52
CA LEU A 48 0.22 20.01 -13.83
C LEU A 48 0.60 19.84 -12.36
N GLU A 49 -0.38 20.05 -11.49
CA GLU A 49 -0.35 19.85 -10.04
C GLU A 49 -1.16 18.61 -9.65
N THR A 50 -2.15 18.23 -10.48
CA THR A 50 -3.03 17.06 -10.27
C THR A 50 -3.25 16.33 -11.59
N LEU A 51 -2.98 15.03 -11.60
CA LEU A 51 -3.27 14.13 -12.72
C LEU A 51 -4.00 12.89 -12.21
N ILE A 52 -5.24 12.72 -12.68
CA ILE A 52 -6.09 11.56 -12.36
C ILE A 52 -6.50 10.91 -13.68
N MET A 53 -6.08 9.65 -13.88
CA MET A 53 -6.40 8.82 -15.04
C MET A 53 -6.89 7.43 -14.64
N SER A 54 -7.33 7.26 -13.38
CA SER A 54 -7.75 5.98 -12.82
C SER A 54 -8.98 5.40 -13.53
N GLY A 55 -9.18 4.09 -13.44
CA GLY A 55 -10.37 3.43 -14.00
C GLY A 55 -10.43 3.52 -15.54
N ASN A 56 -9.35 3.14 -16.22
CA ASN A 56 -9.25 3.11 -17.68
C ASN A 56 -8.56 1.79 -18.14
N GLN A 57 -8.24 1.68 -19.43
CA GLN A 57 -7.52 0.56 -20.06
C GLN A 57 -6.13 1.01 -20.54
N LEU A 58 -5.51 1.96 -19.83
CA LEU A 58 -4.21 2.51 -20.20
C LEU A 58 -3.11 1.51 -19.86
N GLU A 59 -2.13 1.37 -20.74
CA GLU A 59 -1.07 0.39 -20.62
C GLU A 59 0.33 0.97 -20.80
N GLY A 60 1.33 0.11 -20.64
CA GLY A 60 2.73 0.43 -20.86
C GLY A 60 3.47 0.73 -19.56
N LYS A 61 4.67 1.31 -19.70
CA LYS A 61 5.57 1.60 -18.57
C LYS A 61 5.45 3.05 -18.15
N VAL A 62 5.61 3.29 -16.85
CA VAL A 62 5.60 4.63 -16.27
C VAL A 62 7.02 5.05 -15.92
N ASP A 63 7.49 6.15 -16.53
CA ASP A 63 8.74 6.81 -16.15
C ASP A 63 8.42 8.09 -15.37
N LEU A 64 8.66 8.04 -14.06
CA LEU A 64 8.41 9.16 -13.16
C LEU A 64 9.40 10.33 -13.35
N THR A 65 10.51 10.12 -14.07
CA THR A 65 11.58 11.14 -14.22
C THR A 65 11.11 12.43 -14.91
N ASN A 66 10.11 12.34 -15.78
CA ASN A 66 9.62 13.47 -16.57
C ASN A 66 8.33 14.11 -16.02
N LEU A 67 7.87 13.65 -14.85
CA LEU A 67 6.70 14.25 -14.22
C LEU A 67 7.00 15.68 -13.78
N PRO A 68 5.99 16.57 -13.78
CA PRO A 68 6.17 17.94 -13.32
C PRO A 68 6.68 17.96 -11.88
N PRO A 69 7.64 18.85 -11.54
CA PRO A 69 8.21 18.90 -10.20
C PRO A 69 7.19 19.31 -9.12
N HIS A 70 6.12 19.99 -9.54
CA HIS A 70 5.01 20.47 -8.71
C HIS A 70 3.80 19.53 -8.67
N LEU A 71 3.91 18.33 -9.26
CA LEU A 71 2.81 17.37 -9.30
C LEU A 71 2.57 16.80 -7.89
N GLY A 72 1.55 17.33 -7.22
CA GLY A 72 1.15 16.93 -5.87
C GLY A 72 0.44 15.57 -5.85
N LEU A 73 -0.48 15.36 -6.80
CA LEU A 73 -1.29 14.15 -6.88
C LEU A 73 -1.12 13.48 -8.24
N LEU A 74 -0.73 12.19 -8.21
CA LEU A 74 -0.78 11.29 -9.35
C LEU A 74 -1.63 10.08 -8.99
N ASP A 75 -2.76 9.91 -9.68
CA ASP A 75 -3.59 8.72 -9.61
C ASP A 75 -3.72 8.09 -11.00
N ILE A 76 -3.15 6.90 -11.15
CA ILE A 76 -3.23 6.06 -12.35
C ILE A 76 -3.68 4.64 -11.98
N SER A 77 -4.40 4.50 -10.88
CA SER A 77 -4.92 3.23 -10.40
C SER A 77 -5.93 2.59 -11.36
N ASP A 78 -6.21 1.31 -11.19
CA ASP A 78 -7.22 0.57 -11.97
C ASP A 78 -7.02 0.75 -13.49
N ASN A 79 -5.85 0.30 -13.96
CA ASN A 79 -5.38 0.33 -15.35
C ASN A 79 -4.52 -0.92 -15.64
N ASP A 80 -3.93 -0.99 -16.84
CA ASP A 80 -3.05 -2.08 -17.30
C ASP A 80 -1.57 -1.67 -17.35
N PHE A 81 -1.14 -0.68 -16.56
CA PHE A 81 0.27 -0.27 -16.50
C PHE A 81 1.15 -1.40 -15.94
N SER A 82 2.39 -1.48 -16.42
CA SER A 82 3.29 -2.57 -16.09
C SER A 82 4.76 -2.15 -16.02
N GLY A 83 5.60 -3.09 -15.60
CA GLY A 83 7.04 -2.87 -15.44
C GLY A 83 7.39 -2.28 -14.08
N SER A 84 8.64 -1.84 -13.92
CA SER A 84 9.16 -1.30 -12.67
C SER A 84 8.94 0.20 -12.55
N VAL A 85 8.73 0.67 -11.33
CA VAL A 85 8.57 2.09 -11.02
C VAL A 85 9.68 2.50 -10.04
N ASP A 86 10.47 3.51 -10.42
CA ASP A 86 11.52 4.06 -9.56
C ASP A 86 10.97 5.25 -8.75
N LEU A 87 10.48 4.98 -7.53
CA LEU A 87 9.92 6.00 -6.64
C LEU A 87 10.95 7.08 -6.25
N THR A 88 12.26 6.84 -6.42
CA THR A 88 13.30 7.85 -6.14
C THR A 88 13.27 9.03 -7.11
N LYS A 89 12.48 8.93 -8.19
CA LYS A 89 12.29 9.98 -9.20
C LYS A 89 11.11 10.90 -8.93
N LEU A 90 10.32 10.67 -7.88
CA LEU A 90 9.19 11.52 -7.53
C LEU A 90 9.65 12.95 -7.21
N GLY A 91 8.85 13.92 -7.65
CA GLY A 91 9.07 15.33 -7.36
C GLY A 91 8.91 15.64 -5.86
N PRO A 92 9.55 16.70 -5.34
CA PRO A 92 9.55 17.03 -3.93
C PRO A 92 8.17 17.50 -3.40
N GLU A 93 7.25 17.87 -4.28
CA GLU A 93 5.89 18.30 -3.91
C GLU A 93 4.86 17.18 -3.97
N ASN A 94 5.24 15.99 -4.45
CA ASN A 94 4.32 14.86 -4.55
C ASN A 94 3.90 14.38 -3.15
N CYS A 95 2.62 14.57 -2.84
CA CYS A 95 2.01 14.18 -1.57
C CYS A 95 1.13 12.94 -1.69
N CYS A 96 0.62 12.65 -2.89
CA CYS A 96 -0.27 11.52 -3.13
C CYS A 96 0.16 10.77 -4.39
N LEU A 97 0.44 9.47 -4.25
CA LEU A 97 0.74 8.57 -5.35
C LEU A 97 -0.12 7.30 -5.24
N ILE A 98 -1.02 7.13 -6.21
CA ILE A 98 -1.97 6.01 -6.25
C ILE A 98 -1.71 5.20 -7.52
N LEU A 99 -1.09 4.03 -7.36
CA LEU A 99 -0.73 3.08 -8.42
C LEU A 99 -1.47 1.75 -8.30
N SER A 100 -2.47 1.70 -7.41
CA SER A 100 -3.27 0.53 -7.08
C SER A 100 -3.83 -0.19 -8.31
N SER A 101 -4.02 -1.51 -8.23
CA SER A 101 -4.72 -2.30 -9.26
C SER A 101 -4.11 -2.14 -10.66
N ASN A 102 -2.84 -2.50 -10.79
CA ASN A 102 -2.10 -2.50 -12.06
C ASN A 102 -1.24 -3.78 -12.14
N SER A 103 -0.35 -3.86 -13.13
CA SER A 103 0.62 -4.95 -13.31
C SER A 103 2.07 -4.50 -13.06
N PHE A 104 2.29 -3.53 -12.15
CA PHE A 104 3.64 -3.07 -11.81
C PHE A 104 4.42 -4.15 -11.06
N ARG A 105 5.74 -4.20 -11.29
CA ARG A 105 6.62 -5.29 -10.86
C ARG A 105 7.95 -4.77 -10.31
N GLY A 106 8.65 -5.64 -9.60
CA GLY A 106 10.00 -5.36 -9.11
C GLY A 106 10.02 -4.57 -7.79
N PRO A 107 11.21 -4.17 -7.31
CA PRO A 107 11.36 -3.52 -6.00
C PRO A 107 11.02 -2.04 -6.01
N VAL A 108 10.64 -1.53 -4.83
CA VAL A 108 10.44 -0.10 -4.56
C VAL A 108 11.33 0.35 -3.41
N ASP A 109 11.91 1.55 -3.52
CA ASP A 109 12.70 2.17 -2.45
C ASP A 109 11.87 3.21 -1.71
N LEU A 110 11.34 2.82 -0.54
CA LEU A 110 10.56 3.69 0.33
C LEU A 110 11.43 4.69 1.12
N THR A 111 12.77 4.53 1.12
CA THR A 111 13.67 5.40 1.90
C THR A 111 13.94 6.74 1.24
N LYS A 112 13.45 6.94 0.02
CA LYS A 112 13.63 8.14 -0.80
C LYS A 112 12.32 8.83 -1.17
N LEU A 113 11.24 8.50 -0.46
CA LEU A 113 9.96 9.19 -0.66
C LEU A 113 10.10 10.69 -0.34
N PRO A 114 9.39 11.56 -1.08
CA PRO A 114 9.29 12.98 -0.76
C PRO A 114 8.84 13.23 0.68
N LEU A 115 9.38 14.26 1.33
CA LEU A 115 8.99 14.64 2.70
C LEU A 115 7.53 15.13 2.80
N THR A 116 6.93 15.46 1.67
CA THR A 116 5.54 15.88 1.48
C THR A 116 4.58 14.71 1.32
N MET A 117 5.07 13.48 1.15
CA MET A 117 4.25 12.28 0.98
C MET A 117 3.30 12.09 2.17
N GLU A 118 2.01 12.03 1.86
CA GLU A 118 0.89 11.80 2.77
C GLU A 118 0.22 10.45 2.45
N ASN A 119 0.06 10.10 1.16
CA ASN A 119 -0.59 8.85 0.74
C ASN A 119 0.22 8.13 -0.33
N LEU A 120 0.57 6.86 -0.06
CA LEU A 120 1.19 5.96 -1.02
C LEU A 120 0.39 4.66 -1.12
N GLU A 121 -0.29 4.46 -2.24
CA GLU A 121 -1.06 3.25 -2.49
C GLU A 121 -0.49 2.46 -3.67
N LEU A 122 0.00 1.26 -3.37
CA LEU A 122 0.60 0.32 -4.32
C LEU A 122 -0.16 -1.01 -4.37
N LYS A 123 -1.35 -1.10 -3.76
CA LYS A 123 -2.07 -2.37 -3.60
C LYS A 123 -2.41 -3.04 -4.92
N HIS A 124 -2.60 -4.36 -4.89
CA HIS A 124 -3.00 -5.13 -6.07
C HIS A 124 -2.07 -4.91 -7.27
N ASN A 125 -0.80 -5.23 -7.06
CA ASN A 125 0.23 -5.21 -8.08
C ASN A 125 1.10 -6.48 -7.95
N GLU A 126 2.22 -6.52 -8.67
CA GLU A 126 3.21 -7.59 -8.61
C GLU A 126 4.57 -7.04 -8.12
N PHE A 127 4.56 -5.97 -7.31
CA PHE A 127 5.79 -5.46 -6.69
C PHE A 127 6.41 -6.51 -5.77
N SER A 128 7.73 -6.53 -5.70
CA SER A 128 8.48 -7.61 -5.03
C SER A 128 9.72 -7.07 -4.34
N GLY A 129 10.54 -7.96 -3.77
CA GLY A 129 11.74 -7.55 -3.03
C GLY A 129 11.44 -7.19 -1.58
N HIS A 130 12.37 -6.48 -0.94
CA HIS A 130 12.29 -6.12 0.48
C HIS A 130 11.83 -4.67 0.63
N VAL A 131 11.09 -4.38 1.70
CA VAL A 131 10.67 -3.02 2.03
C VAL A 131 11.39 -2.54 3.28
N ASN A 132 11.82 -1.29 3.28
CA ASN A 132 12.41 -0.64 4.44
C ASN A 132 11.48 0.48 4.92
N LEU A 133 10.85 0.26 6.08
CA LEU A 133 9.92 1.22 6.69
C LEU A 133 10.63 2.22 7.62
N SER A 134 11.95 2.14 7.80
CA SER A 134 12.67 2.92 8.81
C SER A 134 12.89 4.39 8.45
N GLN A 135 12.56 4.80 7.23
CA GLN A 135 12.77 6.17 6.72
C GLN A 135 11.50 6.72 6.05
N LEU A 136 10.33 6.27 6.49
CA LEU A 136 9.07 6.80 6.00
C LEU A 136 8.94 8.30 6.35
N PRO A 137 8.38 9.13 5.45
CA PRO A 137 8.17 10.56 5.71
C PRO A 137 7.29 10.82 6.92
N SER A 138 7.59 11.87 7.69
CA SER A 138 6.84 12.20 8.91
C SER A 138 5.39 12.66 8.67
N ARG A 139 5.07 13.04 7.42
CA ARG A 139 3.73 13.45 7.00
C ARG A 139 2.87 12.30 6.51
N LEU A 140 3.44 11.10 6.35
CA LEU A 140 2.75 9.94 5.83
C LEU A 140 1.56 9.59 6.73
N VAL A 141 0.39 9.47 6.10
CA VAL A 141 -0.90 9.12 6.70
C VAL A 141 -1.26 7.69 6.30
N GLU A 142 -1.08 7.35 5.03
CA GLU A 142 -1.45 6.05 4.50
C GLU A 142 -0.32 5.43 3.69
N LEU A 143 -0.03 4.16 4.02
CA LEU A 143 0.83 3.29 3.25
C LEU A 143 0.11 1.97 2.98
N ASP A 144 -0.31 1.77 1.73
CA ASP A 144 -0.99 0.55 1.30
C ASP A 144 -0.11 -0.24 0.33
N LEU A 145 0.47 -1.34 0.83
CA LEU A 145 1.29 -2.29 0.07
C LEU A 145 0.57 -3.63 -0.13
N GLY A 146 -0.73 -3.70 0.17
CA GLY A 146 -1.51 -4.93 0.18
C GLY A 146 -1.48 -5.68 -1.16
N PHE A 147 -1.65 -7.01 -1.13
CA PHE A 147 -1.78 -7.82 -2.37
C PHE A 147 -0.64 -7.61 -3.37
N ASN A 148 0.59 -7.86 -2.92
CA ASN A 148 1.81 -7.81 -3.73
C ASN A 148 2.69 -9.03 -3.45
N ASP A 149 3.90 -9.06 -4.02
CA ASP A 149 4.91 -10.10 -3.84
C ASP A 149 6.09 -9.66 -2.96
N PHE A 150 5.92 -8.62 -2.12
CA PHE A 150 6.97 -8.18 -1.20
C PHE A 150 7.34 -9.27 -0.20
N SER A 151 8.60 -9.30 0.20
CA SER A 151 9.19 -10.41 0.94
C SER A 151 10.24 -9.93 1.94
N GLY A 152 10.73 -10.87 2.75
CA GLY A 152 11.70 -10.58 3.80
C GLY A 152 11.04 -10.18 5.11
N LYS A 153 11.83 -9.62 6.03
CA LYS A 153 11.39 -9.26 7.38
C LYS A 153 10.81 -7.85 7.40
N VAL A 154 9.83 -7.63 8.27
CA VAL A 154 9.21 -6.33 8.51
C VAL A 154 9.64 -5.81 9.88
N HIS A 155 9.95 -4.52 9.91
CA HIS A 155 10.42 -3.77 11.07
C HIS A 155 9.46 -2.59 11.31
N LEU A 156 8.69 -2.64 12.39
CA LEU A 156 7.64 -1.67 12.72
C LEU A 156 8.08 -0.64 13.78
N GLU A 157 9.37 -0.62 14.15
CA GLU A 157 9.86 0.18 15.29
C GLU A 157 9.90 1.71 15.01
N ASN A 158 9.84 2.14 13.75
CA ASN A 158 10.00 3.54 13.35
C ASN A 158 8.86 4.04 12.45
N ILE A 159 7.64 3.54 12.65
CA ILE A 159 6.48 4.04 11.90
C ILE A 159 6.19 5.49 12.34
N PRO A 160 6.03 6.44 11.39
CA PRO A 160 5.75 7.83 11.73
C PRO A 160 4.47 8.02 12.55
N PRO A 161 4.41 9.04 13.43
CA PRO A 161 3.29 9.27 14.34
C PRO A 161 1.96 9.60 13.64
N ARG A 162 2.02 10.05 12.37
CA ARG A 162 0.86 10.43 11.56
C ARG A 162 0.24 9.29 10.77
N VAL A 163 0.88 8.11 10.74
CA VAL A 163 0.34 6.98 9.99
C VAL A 163 -0.93 6.50 10.65
N GLU A 164 -2.04 6.60 9.91
CA GLU A 164 -3.37 6.12 10.28
C GLU A 164 -3.61 4.73 9.70
N ILE A 165 -3.16 4.48 8.47
CA ILE A 165 -3.35 3.20 7.77
C ILE A 165 -1.99 2.64 7.33
N LEU A 166 -1.68 1.44 7.80
CA LEU A 166 -0.54 0.64 7.36
C LEU A 166 -1.01 -0.74 6.92
N ASP A 167 -1.09 -0.93 5.61
CA ASP A 167 -1.51 -2.20 5.02
C ASP A 167 -0.31 -2.91 4.38
N LEU A 168 0.09 -4.03 4.99
CA LEU A 168 1.12 -4.94 4.50
C LEU A 168 0.55 -6.31 4.15
N SER A 169 -0.78 -6.42 4.07
CA SER A 169 -1.49 -7.68 3.95
C SER A 169 -1.22 -8.38 2.62
N TYR A 170 -1.46 -9.69 2.57
CA TYR A 170 -1.40 -10.50 1.34
C TYR A 170 -0.09 -10.32 0.55
N ASN A 171 1.02 -10.42 1.27
CA ASN A 171 2.37 -10.40 0.71
C ASN A 171 3.12 -11.71 1.03
N ARG A 172 4.44 -11.73 0.86
CA ARG A 172 5.33 -12.86 1.16
C ARG A 172 6.29 -12.54 2.30
N PHE A 173 5.96 -11.61 3.21
CA PHE A 173 6.81 -11.27 4.35
C PHE A 173 7.00 -12.48 5.29
N THR A 174 8.19 -12.65 5.85
CA THR A 174 8.59 -13.82 6.64
C THR A 174 9.22 -13.44 7.97
N GLY A 175 9.51 -14.45 8.79
CA GLY A 175 10.17 -14.30 10.08
C GLY A 175 9.19 -13.87 11.18
N VAL A 176 9.74 -13.31 12.26
CA VAL A 176 8.97 -12.84 13.41
C VAL A 176 8.52 -11.41 13.15
N CYS A 177 7.21 -11.18 13.11
CA CYS A 177 6.64 -9.83 13.07
C CYS A 177 6.51 -9.31 14.50
N ARG A 178 7.27 -8.24 14.82
CA ARG A 178 7.20 -7.58 16.12
C ARG A 178 6.29 -6.38 16.04
N ILE A 179 5.18 -6.45 16.77
CA ILE A 179 4.23 -5.36 16.94
C ILE A 179 4.63 -4.69 18.26
N GLY A 180 5.32 -3.56 18.12
CA GLY A 180 5.83 -2.76 19.22
C GLY A 180 4.84 -1.74 19.74
N GLU A 181 5.38 -0.65 20.30
CA GLU A 181 4.61 0.57 20.51
C GLU A 181 4.16 1.09 19.14
N LEU A 182 2.85 1.19 18.97
CA LEU A 182 2.24 1.69 17.75
C LEU A 182 2.09 3.22 17.83
N PRO A 183 2.14 3.94 16.69
CA PRO A 183 1.79 5.35 16.64
C PRO A 183 0.42 5.62 17.27
N GLU A 184 0.28 6.72 18.01
CA GLU A 184 -1.01 7.09 18.63
C GLU A 184 -2.12 7.25 17.58
N GLY A 185 -1.79 7.73 16.38
CA GLY A 185 -2.74 7.93 15.29
C GLY A 185 -3.10 6.68 14.48
N ILE A 186 -2.50 5.51 14.72
CA ILE A 186 -2.78 4.35 13.87
C ILE A 186 -4.19 3.81 14.11
N ASP A 187 -4.98 3.74 13.05
CA ASP A 187 -6.34 3.21 13.06
C ASP A 187 -6.38 1.76 12.52
N ALA A 188 -5.65 1.51 11.43
CA ALA A 188 -5.63 0.22 10.76
C ALA A 188 -4.19 -0.29 10.53
N LEU A 189 -3.90 -1.46 11.09
CA LEU A 189 -2.69 -2.24 10.82
C LEU A 189 -3.08 -3.62 10.29
N ARG A 190 -2.79 -3.86 9.00
CA ARG A 190 -3.11 -5.12 8.32
C ARG A 190 -1.84 -5.89 7.99
N LEU A 191 -1.71 -7.09 8.52
CA LEU A 191 -0.53 -7.96 8.42
C LEU A 191 -0.87 -9.37 7.93
N GLU A 192 -2.16 -9.67 7.78
CA GLU A 192 -2.70 -10.97 7.38
C GLU A 192 -2.23 -11.39 5.98
N GLY A 193 -2.40 -12.67 5.63
CA GLY A 193 -2.07 -13.16 4.30
C GLY A 193 -0.58 -13.22 3.97
N ASN A 194 0.32 -13.03 4.94
CA ASN A 194 1.78 -13.03 4.73
C ASN A 194 2.43 -14.43 4.81
N ARG A 195 3.70 -14.56 5.19
CA ARG A 195 4.37 -15.83 5.53
C ARG A 195 5.14 -15.74 6.85
N PHE A 196 4.67 -14.89 7.77
CA PHE A 196 5.27 -14.75 9.10
C PHE A 196 5.30 -16.09 9.83
N GLU A 197 6.34 -16.30 10.62
CA GLU A 197 6.55 -17.51 11.44
C GLU A 197 5.85 -17.44 12.79
N ARG A 198 5.58 -16.22 13.28
CA ARG A 198 4.77 -15.88 14.46
C ARG A 198 4.69 -14.37 14.61
N TYR A 199 3.76 -13.92 15.44
CA TYR A 199 3.65 -12.53 15.87
C TYR A 199 4.14 -12.41 17.32
N GLU A 200 4.83 -11.33 17.62
CA GLU A 200 5.23 -10.90 18.97
C GLU A 200 4.65 -9.51 19.22
N VAL A 201 3.65 -9.41 20.08
CA VAL A 201 3.12 -8.13 20.54
C VAL A 201 3.82 -7.77 21.85
N THR A 202 4.60 -6.71 21.83
CA THR A 202 5.23 -6.12 23.01
C THR A 202 4.45 -4.87 23.41
N HIS A 203 4.18 -4.68 24.70
CA HIS A 203 3.32 -3.60 25.20
C HIS A 203 1.89 -3.67 24.60
N PRO A 204 1.15 -4.79 24.76
CA PRO A 204 -0.22 -4.90 24.24
C PRO A 204 -1.16 -3.78 24.73
N GLU A 205 -0.83 -3.15 25.86
CA GLU A 205 -1.52 -2.00 26.43
C GLU A 205 -1.32 -0.68 25.68
N SER A 206 -0.33 -0.58 24.79
CA SER A 206 0.00 0.64 24.04
C SER A 206 -0.75 0.78 22.71
N ALA A 207 -1.57 -0.21 22.33
CA ALA A 207 -2.42 -0.08 21.17
C ALA A 207 -3.42 1.08 21.38
N PRO A 208 -3.62 2.00 20.40
CA PRO A 208 -4.58 3.09 20.52
C PRO A 208 -6.00 2.60 20.82
N GLU A 209 -6.76 3.37 21.61
CA GLU A 209 -8.09 2.94 22.05
C GLU A 209 -9.12 2.93 20.92
N ASP A 210 -9.00 3.92 20.03
CA ASP A 210 -9.81 4.17 18.85
C ASP A 210 -9.41 3.34 17.63
N MET A 211 -8.27 2.64 17.68
CA MET A 211 -7.83 1.70 16.64
C MET A 211 -8.97 0.73 16.29
N THR A 212 -9.31 0.64 15.00
CA THR A 212 -10.40 -0.19 14.49
C THR A 212 -9.93 -1.55 13.98
N GLU A 213 -8.71 -1.63 13.45
CA GLU A 213 -8.21 -2.84 12.80
C GLU A 213 -6.78 -3.20 13.19
N LEU A 214 -6.60 -4.37 13.81
CA LEU A 214 -5.30 -5.05 13.90
C LEU A 214 -5.45 -6.47 13.36
N ASN A 215 -5.27 -6.63 12.06
CA ASN A 215 -5.48 -7.89 11.37
C ASN A 215 -4.17 -8.68 11.26
N VAL A 216 -4.20 -9.91 11.76
CA VAL A 216 -3.08 -10.84 11.72
C VAL A 216 -3.60 -12.23 11.35
N ASP A 217 -2.69 -13.13 10.99
CA ASP A 217 -3.03 -14.54 10.85
C ASP A 217 -2.80 -15.29 12.15
N ILE A 218 -3.75 -16.13 12.55
CA ILE A 218 -3.61 -17.03 13.69
C ILE A 218 -3.62 -18.47 13.17
N TRP A 219 -2.71 -19.33 13.66
CA TRP A 219 -2.78 -20.76 13.35
C TRP A 219 -3.63 -21.46 14.41
N LYS A 220 -4.82 -21.92 14.01
CA LYS A 220 -5.59 -22.86 14.83
C LYS A 220 -5.16 -24.28 14.50
N GLY A 221 -4.79 -25.04 15.53
CA GLY A 221 -4.55 -26.47 15.41
C GLY A 221 -5.87 -27.22 15.27
N LEU A 222 -6.04 -27.93 14.16
CA LEU A 222 -7.08 -28.96 14.00
C LEU A 222 -6.41 -30.33 14.08
N THR A 223 -6.91 -31.18 14.97
CA THR A 223 -6.53 -32.59 15.02
C THR A 223 -7.45 -33.34 14.06
N VAL A 224 -6.90 -33.84 12.95
CA VAL A 224 -7.62 -34.68 11.99
C VAL A 224 -7.25 -36.13 12.26
N GLN A 225 -8.25 -36.93 12.65
CA GLN A 225 -8.08 -38.36 12.85
C GLN A 225 -8.50 -39.12 11.60
N ASP A 226 -7.56 -39.83 11.00
CA ASP A 226 -7.81 -40.73 9.88
C ASP A 226 -8.63 -41.93 10.37
N ARG A 227 -9.84 -42.10 9.83
CA ARG A 227 -10.77 -43.17 10.23
C ARG A 227 -10.37 -44.56 9.74
N GLN A 228 -9.46 -44.67 8.78
CA GLN A 228 -8.99 -45.94 8.22
C GLN A 228 -7.67 -46.39 8.85
N THR A 229 -6.75 -45.45 9.11
CA THR A 229 -5.41 -45.77 9.64
C THR A 229 -5.27 -45.51 11.14
N GLY A 230 -6.21 -44.78 11.76
CA GLY A 230 -6.11 -44.32 13.15
C GLY A 230 -5.05 -43.23 13.36
N GLY A 231 -4.39 -42.79 12.28
CA GLY A 231 -3.37 -41.75 12.31
C GLY A 231 -3.95 -40.40 12.70
N VAL A 232 -3.28 -39.72 13.62
CA VAL A 232 -3.59 -38.34 14.00
C VAL A 232 -2.68 -37.41 13.23
N SER A 233 -3.26 -36.58 12.35
CA SER A 233 -2.53 -35.49 11.69
C SER A 233 -2.93 -34.15 12.30
N PHE A 234 -1.94 -33.27 12.48
CA PHE A 234 -2.16 -31.90 12.92
C PHE A 234 -2.23 -31.02 11.68
N VAL A 235 -3.41 -30.47 11.41
CA VAL A 235 -3.60 -29.48 10.34
C VAL A 235 -3.63 -28.12 11.00
N LYS A 236 -2.63 -27.27 10.73
CA LYS A 236 -2.72 -25.84 11.06
C LYS A 236 -3.63 -25.18 10.04
N LYS A 237 -4.81 -24.73 10.46
CA LYS A 237 -5.64 -23.84 9.65
C LYS A 237 -5.23 -22.41 9.97
N ARG A 238 -4.92 -21.65 8.92
CA ARG A 238 -4.64 -20.22 9.01
C ARG A 238 -5.96 -19.46 8.91
N GLU A 239 -6.25 -18.62 9.89
CA GLU A 239 -7.42 -17.75 9.88
C GLU A 239 -6.98 -16.30 10.11
N THR A 240 -7.47 -15.38 9.29
CA THR A 240 -7.36 -13.94 9.53
C THR A 240 -8.20 -13.58 10.75
N CYS A 241 -7.65 -12.81 11.67
CA CYS A 241 -8.33 -12.36 12.87
C CYS A 241 -7.96 -10.91 13.16
N ASN A 242 -8.96 -10.09 13.46
CA ASN A 242 -8.75 -8.83 14.17
C ASN A 242 -8.51 -9.15 15.65
N ILE A 243 -7.34 -8.80 16.19
CA ILE A 243 -6.94 -9.17 17.56
C ILE A 243 -7.14 -8.07 18.60
N LEU A 244 -7.76 -6.94 18.24
CA LEU A 244 -7.91 -5.80 19.16
C LEU A 244 -8.68 -6.14 20.42
N GLU A 245 -9.78 -6.90 20.31
CA GLU A 245 -10.55 -7.34 21.48
C GLU A 245 -9.71 -8.22 22.42
N ASN A 246 -8.81 -9.04 21.88
CA ASN A 246 -7.88 -9.82 22.68
C ASN A 246 -6.88 -8.91 23.40
N LEU A 247 -6.32 -7.90 22.71
CA LEU A 247 -5.40 -6.94 23.32
C LEU A 247 -6.07 -6.10 24.41
N ARG A 248 -7.30 -5.64 24.19
CA ARG A 248 -8.10 -4.89 25.17
C ARG A 248 -8.32 -5.69 26.46
N ARG A 249 -8.63 -6.99 26.35
CA ARG A 249 -8.73 -7.88 27.54
C ARG A 249 -7.39 -8.12 28.23
N LEU A 250 -6.30 -8.18 27.47
CA LEU A 250 -4.96 -8.36 28.05
C LEU A 250 -4.50 -7.14 28.83
N ARG A 251 -4.87 -5.93 28.38
CA ARG A 251 -4.63 -4.66 29.09
C ARG A 251 -5.19 -4.69 30.51
N GLU A 252 -6.33 -5.34 30.72
CA GLU A 252 -6.94 -5.52 32.05
C GLU A 252 -6.21 -6.55 32.94
N SER A 253 -5.34 -7.38 32.35
CA SER A 253 -4.70 -8.54 33.01
C SER A 253 -3.23 -8.35 33.40
N ASN A 254 -2.63 -7.16 33.19
CA ASN A 254 -1.22 -6.82 33.47
C ASN A 254 -0.18 -7.74 32.78
N LEU A 255 -0.51 -8.36 31.64
CA LEU A 255 0.44 -9.16 30.86
C LEU A 255 1.32 -8.26 29.97
N GLN A 256 2.64 -8.49 29.99
CA GLN A 256 3.62 -7.62 29.30
C GLN A 256 3.93 -8.02 27.86
N THR A 257 3.64 -9.26 27.45
CA THR A 257 3.97 -9.76 26.11
C THR A 257 3.02 -10.86 25.67
N LEU A 258 2.63 -10.84 24.39
CA LEU A 258 1.84 -11.90 23.76
C LEU A 258 2.62 -12.43 22.54
N SER A 259 2.82 -13.75 22.45
CA SER A 259 3.29 -14.38 21.23
C SER A 259 2.35 -15.49 20.82
N PHE A 260 2.04 -15.55 19.53
CA PHE A 260 1.18 -16.59 18.98
C PHE A 260 1.66 -17.05 17.62
N SER A 261 1.44 -18.35 17.41
CA SER A 261 1.76 -19.11 16.21
C SER A 261 0.58 -20.02 15.86
#